data_AF-A0AAV7YPY2-F1
#
_entry.id   AF-A0AAV7YPY2-F1
#
_cell.length_a   1.000
_cell.length_b   1.000
_cell.length_c   1.000
_cell.angle_alpha   90.00
_cell.angle_beta   90.00
_cell.angle_gamma   90.00
#
_symmetry.space_group_name_H-M   'P 1'
#
loop_
_entity.id
_entity.type
_entity.pdbx_description
1 polymer ?
#
loop_
_entity_poly.entity_id
_entity_poly.type
_entity_poly.pdbx_seq_one_letter_code
_entity_poly.pdbx_strand_id
1 'polypeptide(L)'
;MSQHPGKHVLPQNNIEIKELLNSNSQQIPKLKFIPVAAINLFSHLCGYHAFQLTQYPTQILVKSCKPVAVLVLGIIIFKRRYSKYRIMCVLGMTLGICVFRLSAISLNLSEESSFGFLLISFALIADGIFGPFLDHLKRAYASTTQFWSMTWLNFWICIFSVLISLLFGNFFHYLFFFFSHPTAFLKLVICGVCQSSGQLFLYYGLHHFESLIISIITTTRKFFTIFYSIFFFKHKISFAQLIGIFLVFASLITDITYAKKRDKEQMKNNTKKKNYQTAENNQKSGMKVLNFNYRYKNLPVFKYLVKRV
;
A
#
# COMPACT_ATOMS: atom_id res chain seq x y z
N MET A 1 47.25 -28.69 34.34
CA MET A 1 47.59 -27.28 34.06
C MET A 1 46.92 -26.92 32.72
N SER A 2 46.01 -25.94 32.77
CA SER A 2 45.30 -25.18 31.70
C SER A 2 45.04 -25.83 30.33
N GLN A 3 43.79 -26.07 29.93
CA GLN A 3 42.83 -25.09 29.34
C GLN A 3 43.38 -24.28 28.15
N HIS A 4 42.83 -24.55 26.95
CA HIS A 4 42.38 -23.50 26.04
C HIS A 4 41.15 -24.00 25.25
N PRO A 5 40.01 -23.30 25.28
CA PRO A 5 38.79 -23.74 24.61
C PRO A 5 38.79 -23.29 23.14
N GLY A 6 38.41 -24.22 22.25
CA GLY A 6 38.10 -23.93 20.86
C GLY A 6 36.98 -22.90 20.78
N LYS A 7 37.23 -21.82 20.04
CA LYS A 7 36.24 -20.80 19.68
C LYS A 7 35.04 -21.50 19.04
N HIS A 8 33.91 -21.51 19.74
CA HIS A 8 32.60 -21.80 19.16
C HIS A 8 32.31 -20.74 18.08
N VAL A 9 32.56 -21.09 16.82
CA VAL A 9 32.06 -20.35 15.66
C VAL A 9 30.54 -20.55 15.66
N LEU A 10 29.80 -19.57 16.16
CA LEU A 10 28.35 -19.52 16.00
C LEU A 10 28.06 -19.53 14.49
N PRO A 11 27.24 -20.46 13.96
CA PRO A 11 26.94 -20.51 12.53
C PRO A 11 26.22 -19.21 12.13
N GLN A 12 26.73 -18.50 11.12
CA GLN A 12 26.20 -17.24 10.60
C GLN A 12 24.68 -17.29 10.34
N ASN A 13 24.14 -18.45 9.96
CA ASN A 13 22.70 -18.70 9.81
C ASN A 13 21.89 -18.42 11.10
N ASN A 14 22.41 -18.71 12.29
CA ASN A 14 21.68 -18.47 13.53
C ASN A 14 21.67 -16.99 13.95
N ILE A 15 22.64 -16.20 13.48
CA ILE A 15 22.73 -14.76 13.73
C ILE A 15 21.78 -14.02 12.77
N GLU A 16 21.79 -14.34 11.47
CA GLU A 16 20.80 -13.81 10.52
C GLU A 16 19.38 -14.20 10.91
N ILE A 17 19.13 -15.45 11.33
CA ILE A 17 17.81 -15.86 11.80
C ILE A 17 17.43 -15.14 13.10
N LYS A 18 18.37 -14.91 14.04
CA LYS A 18 18.09 -14.10 15.24
C LYS A 18 17.84 -12.63 14.90
N GLU A 19 18.58 -12.02 13.98
CA GLU A 19 18.36 -10.64 13.55
C GLU A 19 17.05 -10.49 12.75
N LEU A 20 16.69 -11.48 11.93
CA LEU A 20 15.39 -11.54 11.25
C LEU A 20 14.24 -11.76 12.24
N LEU A 21 14.43 -12.54 13.30
CA LEU A 21 13.44 -12.72 14.36
C LEU A 21 13.34 -11.48 15.26
N ASN A 22 14.45 -10.81 15.56
CA ASN A 22 14.51 -9.62 16.41
C ASN A 22 14.08 -8.33 15.68
N SER A 23 14.25 -8.27 14.36
CA SER A 23 13.69 -7.18 13.53
C SER A 23 12.18 -7.33 13.33
N ASN A 24 11.67 -8.57 13.21
CA ASN A 24 10.24 -8.83 13.11
C ASN A 24 9.46 -8.48 14.39
N SER A 25 10.10 -8.56 15.57
CA SER A 25 9.48 -8.24 16.86
C SER A 25 9.49 -6.74 17.20
N GLN A 26 10.27 -5.92 16.47
CA GLN A 26 10.42 -4.49 16.71
C GLN A 26 9.49 -3.65 15.83
N GLN A 27 9.13 -2.46 16.32
CA GLN A 27 8.42 -1.46 15.51
C GLN A 27 9.38 -0.82 14.49
N ILE A 28 8.85 -0.32 13.36
CA ILE A 28 9.66 0.43 12.38
C ILE A 28 10.40 1.58 13.10
N PRO A 29 11.73 1.66 12.99
CA PRO A 29 12.50 2.78 13.52
C PRO A 29 12.04 4.09 12.91
N LYS A 30 11.90 5.12 13.75
CA LYS A 30 11.36 6.44 13.38
C LYS A 30 12.04 7.05 12.15
N LEU A 31 13.35 6.86 12.02
CA LEU A 31 14.17 7.37 10.91
C LEU A 31 13.84 6.71 9.56
N LYS A 32 13.35 5.47 9.55
CA LYS A 32 12.99 4.77 8.29
C LYS A 32 11.73 5.35 7.62
N PHE A 33 10.97 6.18 8.33
CA PHE A 33 9.81 6.88 7.77
C PHE A 33 10.19 8.12 6.94
N ILE A 34 11.40 8.66 7.08
CA ILE A 34 11.88 9.86 6.36
C ILE A 34 11.69 9.76 4.84
N PRO A 35 12.23 8.76 4.13
CA PRO A 35 12.11 8.72 2.67
C PRO A 35 10.67 8.49 2.22
N VAL A 36 9.87 7.75 3.00
CA VAL A 36 8.44 7.55 2.72
C VAL A 36 7.66 8.86 2.87
N ALA A 37 7.95 9.64 3.90
CA ALA A 37 7.36 10.94 4.14
C ALA A 37 7.71 11.95 3.04
N ALA A 38 8.97 11.95 2.57
CA ALA A 38 9.41 12.82 1.47
C ALA A 38 8.67 12.51 0.15
N ILE A 39 8.53 11.23 -0.21
CA ILE A 39 7.76 10.81 -1.40
C ILE A 39 6.29 11.22 -1.27
N ASN A 40 5.69 11.02 -0.10
CA ASN A 40 4.30 11.39 0.12
C ASN A 40 4.09 12.91 0.02
N LEU A 41 4.99 13.69 0.63
CA LEU A 41 4.94 15.15 0.56
C LEU A 41 5.08 15.64 -0.89
N PHE A 42 6.03 15.09 -1.65
CA PHE A 42 6.18 15.41 -3.06
C PHE A 42 4.89 15.15 -3.85
N SER A 43 4.23 14.00 -3.62
CA SER A 43 2.93 13.70 -4.25
C SER A 43 1.86 14.73 -3.89
N HIS A 44 1.79 15.15 -2.63
CA HIS A 44 0.85 16.17 -2.19
C HIS A 44 1.13 17.53 -2.82
N LEU A 45 2.39 17.98 -2.88
CA LEU A 45 2.77 19.25 -3.50
C LEU A 45 2.39 19.29 -4.99
N CYS A 46 2.80 18.28 -5.76
CA CYS A 46 2.40 18.18 -7.17
C CYS A 46 0.88 18.13 -7.34
N GLY A 47 0.18 17.41 -6.45
CA GLY A 47 -1.27 17.36 -6.43
C GLY A 47 -1.93 18.71 -6.17
N TYR A 48 -1.44 19.50 -5.21
CA TYR A 48 -2.01 20.82 -4.91
C TYR A 48 -1.75 21.83 -6.03
N HIS A 49 -0.55 21.83 -6.62
CA HIS A 49 -0.29 22.67 -7.79
C HIS A 49 -1.13 22.28 -8.99
N ALA A 50 -1.37 20.98 -9.21
CA ALA A 50 -2.27 20.54 -10.27
C ALA A 50 -3.73 20.97 -10.06
N PHE A 51 -4.17 21.15 -8.81
CA PHE A 51 -5.53 21.59 -8.48
C PHE A 51 -5.84 22.98 -9.05
N GLN A 52 -4.81 23.83 -9.19
CA GLN A 52 -4.96 25.18 -9.76
C GLN A 52 -5.10 25.16 -11.29
N LEU A 53 -4.75 24.05 -11.93
CA LEU A 53 -4.62 23.93 -13.39
C LEU A 53 -5.62 22.95 -14.02
N THR A 54 -6.38 22.22 -13.19
CA THR A 54 -7.33 21.18 -13.61
C THR A 54 -8.61 21.27 -12.80
N GLN A 55 -9.71 20.76 -13.35
CA GLN A 55 -10.97 20.71 -12.61
C GLN A 55 -10.94 19.58 -11.58
N TYR A 56 -11.71 19.78 -10.51
CA TYR A 56 -11.82 18.81 -9.42
C TYR A 56 -12.27 17.40 -9.85
N PRO A 57 -13.28 17.22 -10.74
CA PRO A 57 -13.66 15.90 -11.26
C PRO A 57 -12.51 15.17 -11.95
N THR A 58 -11.77 15.86 -12.82
CA THR A 58 -10.60 15.34 -13.54
C THR A 58 -9.55 14.83 -12.56
N GLN A 59 -9.25 15.63 -11.53
CA GLN A 59 -8.22 15.29 -10.58
C GLN A 59 -8.58 14.05 -9.75
N ILE A 60 -9.83 13.93 -9.30
CA ILE A 60 -10.27 12.72 -8.59
C ILE A 60 -10.25 11.51 -9.52
N LEU A 61 -10.69 11.67 -10.76
CA LEU A 61 -10.71 10.59 -11.74
C LEU A 61 -9.30 10.03 -11.96
N VAL A 62 -8.33 10.91 -12.26
CA VAL A 62 -6.94 10.51 -12.46
C VAL A 62 -6.33 9.95 -11.17
N LYS A 63 -6.54 10.57 -10.00
CA LYS A 63 -6.08 10.04 -8.70
C LYS A 63 -6.74 8.71 -8.30
N SER A 64 -7.86 8.32 -8.91
CA SER A 64 -8.47 7.01 -8.69
C SER A 64 -7.69 5.89 -9.35
N CYS A 65 -6.91 6.20 -10.40
CA CYS A 65 -6.03 5.26 -11.10
C CYS A 65 -4.71 4.95 -10.36
N LYS A 66 -4.59 5.30 -9.07
CA LYS A 66 -3.40 4.97 -8.25
C LYS A 66 -2.98 3.48 -8.33
N PRO A 67 -3.90 2.49 -8.33
CA PRO A 67 -3.51 1.09 -8.50
C PRO A 67 -2.80 0.78 -9.83
N VAL A 68 -3.11 1.51 -10.90
CA VAL A 68 -2.40 1.41 -12.19
C VAL A 68 -0.95 1.83 -12.04
N ALA A 69 -0.70 2.99 -11.43
CA ALA A 69 0.65 3.50 -11.22
C ALA A 69 1.50 2.52 -10.39
N VAL A 70 0.91 1.97 -9.31
CA VAL A 70 1.54 0.92 -8.49
C VAL A 70 1.91 -0.30 -9.33
N LEU A 71 1.01 -0.76 -10.21
CA LEU A 71 1.24 -1.93 -11.04
C LEU A 71 2.39 -1.71 -12.02
N VAL A 72 2.36 -0.61 -12.77
CA VAL A 72 3.37 -0.26 -13.78
C VAL A 72 4.74 -0.11 -13.13
N LEU A 73 4.83 0.62 -12.03
CA LEU A 73 6.08 0.74 -11.26
C LEU A 73 6.54 -0.60 -10.68
N GLY A 74 5.60 -1.46 -10.31
CA GLY A 74 5.86 -2.85 -9.93
C GLY A 74 6.57 -3.66 -11.02
N ILE A 75 6.25 -3.41 -12.30
CA ILE A 75 6.92 -4.04 -13.45
C ILE A 75 8.32 -3.46 -13.60
N ILE A 76 8.43 -2.13 -13.61
CA ILE A 76 9.68 -1.43 -13.91
C ILE A 76 10.72 -1.62 -12.80
N ILE A 77 10.34 -1.32 -11.55
CA ILE A 77 11.26 -1.29 -10.41
C ILE A 77 11.47 -2.69 -9.84
N PHE A 78 10.38 -3.44 -9.62
CA PHE A 78 10.43 -4.74 -8.94
C PHE A 78 10.49 -5.93 -9.91
N LYS A 79 10.55 -5.70 -11.23
CA LYS A 79 10.59 -6.73 -12.29
C LYS A 79 9.48 -7.79 -12.15
N ARG A 80 8.32 -7.39 -11.60
CA ARG A 80 7.20 -8.32 -11.36
C ARG A 80 6.43 -8.59 -12.63
N ARG A 81 6.05 -9.86 -12.83
CA ARG A 81 5.16 -10.27 -13.92
C ARG A 81 3.70 -10.22 -13.46
N TYR A 82 2.88 -9.48 -14.21
CA TYR A 82 1.43 -9.41 -14.00
C TYR A 82 0.68 -10.22 -15.06
N SER A 83 -0.56 -10.61 -14.72
CA SER A 83 -1.45 -11.32 -15.64
C SER A 83 -1.92 -10.40 -16.76
N LYS A 84 -2.16 -10.96 -17.95
CA LYS A 84 -2.73 -10.25 -19.11
C LYS A 84 -4.04 -9.52 -18.76
N TYR A 85 -4.86 -10.11 -17.87
CA TYR A 85 -6.09 -9.49 -17.37
C TYR A 85 -5.87 -8.12 -16.69
N ARG A 86 -4.79 -7.97 -15.93
CA ARG A 86 -4.50 -6.67 -15.27
C ARG A 86 -4.07 -5.63 -16.28
N ILE A 87 -3.31 -6.02 -17.31
CA ILE A 87 -2.92 -5.12 -18.40
C ILE A 87 -4.17 -4.63 -19.15
N MET A 88 -5.15 -5.50 -19.42
CA MET A 88 -6.42 -5.10 -20.02
C MET A 88 -7.19 -4.10 -19.16
N CYS A 89 -7.22 -4.29 -17.82
CA CYS A 89 -7.86 -3.33 -16.92
C CYS A 89 -7.17 -1.97 -16.95
N VAL A 90 -5.83 -1.94 -16.99
CA VAL A 90 -5.05 -0.71 -17.13
C VAL A 90 -5.37 0.00 -18.45
N LEU A 91 -5.43 -0.73 -19.56
CA LEU A 91 -5.81 -0.16 -20.86
C LEU A 91 -7.23 0.43 -20.81
N GLY A 92 -8.19 -0.25 -20.18
CA GLY A 92 -9.54 0.26 -19.97
C GLY A 92 -9.58 1.57 -19.16
N MET A 93 -8.77 1.67 -18.10
CA MET A 93 -8.64 2.91 -17.33
C MET A 93 -8.03 4.05 -18.16
N THR A 94 -6.97 3.78 -18.93
CA THR A 94 -6.35 4.77 -19.81
C THR A 94 -7.32 5.25 -20.89
N LEU A 95 -8.03 4.33 -21.54
CA LEU A 95 -9.07 4.65 -22.53
C LEU A 95 -10.17 5.52 -21.92
N GLY A 96 -10.65 5.20 -20.71
CA GLY A 96 -11.65 6.01 -20.01
C GLY A 96 -11.19 7.43 -19.73
N ILE A 97 -9.93 7.61 -19.29
CA ILE A 97 -9.34 8.95 -19.11
C ILE A 97 -9.21 9.69 -20.46
N CYS A 98 -8.77 9.00 -21.53
CA CYS A 98 -8.66 9.60 -22.85
C CYS A 98 -10.01 10.06 -23.38
N VAL A 99 -11.06 9.23 -23.28
CA VAL A 99 -12.44 9.60 -23.67
C VAL A 99 -12.92 10.81 -22.86
N PHE A 100 -12.70 10.80 -21.55
CA PHE A 100 -13.06 11.92 -20.68
C PHE A 100 -12.38 13.22 -21.12
N ARG A 101 -11.07 13.18 -21.37
CA ARG A 101 -10.29 14.38 -21.74
C ARG A 101 -10.60 14.85 -23.16
N LEU A 102 -10.64 13.96 -24.14
CA LEU A 102 -10.92 14.30 -25.54
C LEU A 102 -12.30 14.94 -25.68
N SER A 103 -13.30 14.40 -24.98
CA SER A 103 -14.63 15.01 -24.98
C SER A 103 -14.67 16.36 -24.26
N ALA A 104 -13.85 16.58 -23.24
CA ALA A 104 -13.75 17.88 -22.57
C ALA A 104 -13.19 18.96 -23.52
N ILE A 105 -12.14 18.60 -24.27
CA ILE A 105 -11.48 19.48 -25.24
C ILE A 105 -12.40 19.77 -26.42
N SER A 106 -13.02 18.74 -27.03
CA SER A 106 -13.85 18.92 -28.23
C SER A 106 -15.07 19.82 -28.01
N LEU A 107 -15.59 19.84 -26.78
CA LEU A 107 -16.75 20.63 -26.39
C LEU A 107 -16.38 21.91 -25.65
N ASN A 108 -15.08 22.25 -25.54
CA ASN A 108 -14.56 23.40 -24.80
C ASN A 108 -15.18 23.52 -23.38
N LEU A 109 -15.38 22.39 -22.69
CA LEU A 109 -16.06 22.35 -21.38
C LEU A 109 -15.14 22.79 -20.23
N SER A 110 -13.83 22.82 -20.47
CA SER A 110 -12.83 23.09 -19.44
C SER A 110 -11.49 23.54 -20.02
N GLU A 111 -10.99 24.69 -19.60
CA GLU A 111 -9.62 25.15 -19.88
C GLU A 111 -8.62 24.52 -18.90
N GLU A 112 -8.42 23.21 -18.99
CA GLU A 112 -7.38 22.55 -18.18
C GLU A 112 -6.05 22.55 -18.91
N SER A 113 -4.98 22.88 -18.19
CA SER A 113 -3.64 22.91 -18.75
C SER A 113 -3.03 21.51 -18.83
N SER A 114 -2.36 21.21 -19.95
CA SER A 114 -1.55 19.99 -20.11
C SER A 114 -0.47 19.87 -19.01
N PHE A 115 0.04 20.99 -18.50
CA PHE A 115 0.98 21.01 -17.38
C PHE A 115 0.33 20.47 -16.08
N GLY A 116 -0.96 20.74 -15.86
CA GLY A 116 -1.71 20.16 -14.76
C GLY A 116 -1.77 18.64 -14.82
N PHE A 117 -2.05 18.06 -16.00
CA PHE A 117 -2.03 16.60 -16.20
C PHE A 117 -0.65 15.98 -15.96
N LEU A 118 0.41 16.67 -16.37
CA LEU A 118 1.79 16.24 -16.13
C LEU A 118 2.10 16.21 -14.62
N LEU A 119 1.69 17.25 -13.87
CA LEU A 119 1.85 17.29 -12.42
C LEU A 119 1.04 16.21 -11.70
N ILE A 120 -0.19 15.91 -12.12
CA ILE A 120 -0.97 14.81 -11.56
C ILE A 120 -0.31 13.46 -11.85
N SER A 121 0.29 13.30 -13.03
CA SER A 121 1.02 12.08 -13.39
C SER A 121 2.23 11.86 -12.49
N PHE A 122 3.01 12.90 -12.20
CA PHE A 122 4.10 12.80 -11.21
C PHE A 122 3.58 12.52 -9.80
N ALA A 123 2.49 13.17 -9.39
CA ALA A 123 1.86 12.89 -8.10
C ALA A 123 1.43 11.42 -7.98
N LEU A 124 0.86 10.84 -9.05
CA LEU A 124 0.45 9.44 -9.15
C LEU A 124 1.64 8.48 -9.10
N ILE A 125 2.74 8.81 -9.77
CA ILE A 125 3.97 8.00 -9.72
C ILE A 125 4.50 7.95 -8.30
N ALA A 126 4.62 9.11 -7.63
CA ALA A 126 5.05 9.17 -6.23
C ALA A 126 4.10 8.40 -5.30
N ASP A 127 2.78 8.56 -5.48
CA ASP A 127 1.75 7.79 -4.79
C ASP A 127 1.90 6.27 -5.03
N GLY A 128 2.31 5.88 -6.23
CA GLY A 128 2.55 4.52 -6.67
C GLY A 128 3.81 3.87 -6.08
N ILE A 129 4.81 4.68 -5.69
CA ILE A 129 6.00 4.23 -4.95
C ILE A 129 5.71 4.17 -3.45
N PHE A 130 5.01 5.18 -2.91
CA PHE A 130 4.71 5.32 -1.49
C PHE A 130 4.07 4.06 -0.89
N GLY A 131 3.03 3.53 -1.55
CA GLY A 131 2.29 2.35 -1.06
C GLY A 131 3.17 1.11 -0.90
N PRO A 132 3.78 0.59 -2.00
CA PRO A 132 4.67 -0.55 -1.95
C PRO A 132 5.86 -0.39 -0.99
N PHE A 133 6.41 0.82 -0.88
CA PHE A 133 7.54 1.07 0.01
C PHE A 133 7.12 1.04 1.48
N LEU A 134 5.98 1.64 1.83
CA LEU A 134 5.40 1.55 3.17
C LEU A 134 5.01 0.10 3.52
N ASP A 135 4.42 -0.63 2.59
CA ASP A 135 4.06 -2.04 2.77
C ASP A 135 5.29 -2.96 2.89
N HIS A 136 6.40 -2.62 2.24
CA HIS A 136 7.66 -3.32 2.42
C HIS A 136 8.21 -3.12 3.83
N LEU A 137 8.22 -1.88 4.33
CA LEU A 137 8.63 -1.59 5.71
C LEU A 137 7.74 -2.27 6.74
N LYS A 138 6.41 -2.23 6.57
CA LYS A 138 5.48 -2.90 7.49
C LYS A 138 5.66 -4.42 7.52
N ARG A 139 6.00 -5.04 6.39
CA ARG A 139 6.27 -6.49 6.33
C ARG A 139 7.61 -6.86 6.97
N ALA A 140 8.61 -5.98 6.92
CA ALA A 140 9.89 -6.20 7.59
C ALA A 140 9.81 -6.02 9.12
N TYR A 141 8.77 -5.34 9.62
CA TYR A 141 8.59 -4.99 11.02
C TYR A 141 7.17 -5.34 11.47
N ALA A 142 6.88 -6.63 11.62
CA ALA A 142 5.55 -7.18 11.84
C ALA A 142 4.84 -6.65 13.11
N SER A 143 5.58 -6.28 14.16
CA SER A 143 5.03 -5.68 15.38
C SER A 143 4.55 -4.23 15.22
N THR A 144 4.64 -3.63 14.03
CA THR A 144 4.31 -2.22 13.85
C THR A 144 2.81 -1.97 13.87
N THR A 145 2.34 -1.30 14.92
CA THR A 145 0.97 -0.81 14.99
C THR A 145 0.69 0.22 13.91
N GLN A 146 -0.54 0.25 13.41
CA GLN A 146 -0.92 1.14 12.33
C GLN A 146 -0.97 2.60 12.77
N PHE A 147 -1.42 2.86 13.99
CA PHE A 147 -1.33 4.18 14.62
C PHE A 147 0.12 4.67 14.73
N TRP A 148 1.08 3.78 15.05
CA TRP A 148 2.50 4.14 15.08
C TRP A 148 2.99 4.63 13.71
N SER A 149 2.64 3.89 12.65
CA SER A 149 2.97 4.30 11.27
C SER A 149 2.34 5.64 10.92
N MET A 150 1.08 5.88 11.32
CA MET A 150 0.37 7.14 11.08
C MET A 150 1.07 8.33 11.73
N THR A 151 1.38 8.23 13.03
CA THR A 151 1.97 9.32 13.80
C THR A 151 3.33 9.72 13.27
N TRP A 152 4.23 8.75 13.04
CA TRP A 152 5.59 9.07 12.58
C TRP A 152 5.65 9.54 11.13
N LEU A 153 4.79 9.02 10.24
CA LEU A 153 4.69 9.56 8.89
C LEU A 153 4.21 11.01 8.90
N ASN A 154 3.11 11.30 9.60
CA ASN A 154 2.56 12.66 9.67
C ASN A 154 3.55 13.63 10.35
N PHE A 155 4.28 13.17 11.37
CA PHE A 155 5.31 13.95 12.05
C PHE A 155 6.42 14.39 11.08
N TRP A 156 6.99 13.47 10.29
CA TRP A 156 8.01 13.82 9.30
C TRP A 156 7.47 14.69 8.16
N ILE A 157 6.23 14.44 7.70
CA ILE A 157 5.57 15.29 6.70
C ILE A 157 5.41 16.73 7.21
N CYS A 158 5.03 16.89 8.48
CA CYS A 158 4.91 18.19 9.14
C CYS A 158 6.26 18.92 9.16
N ILE A 159 7.33 18.26 9.62
CA ILE A 159 8.69 18.82 9.63
C ILE A 159 9.11 19.27 8.23
N PHE A 160 8.95 18.41 7.23
CA PHE A 160 9.33 18.75 5.86
C PHE A 160 8.48 19.87 5.26
N SER A 161 7.19 19.94 5.59
CA SER A 161 6.31 21.01 5.13
C SER A 161 6.72 22.37 5.71
N VAL A 162 7.08 22.42 7.00
CA VAL A 162 7.62 23.63 7.64
C VAL A 162 8.96 24.00 7.03
N LEU A 163 9.88 23.05 6.85
CA LEU A 163 11.19 23.30 6.27
C LEU A 163 11.08 23.85 4.84
N ILE A 164 10.25 23.24 3.99
CA ILE A 164 10.00 23.71 2.63
C ILE A 164 9.41 25.13 2.67
N SER A 165 8.43 25.39 3.55
CA SER A 165 7.83 26.72 3.67
C SER A 165 8.84 27.78 4.12
N LEU A 166 9.81 27.43 4.96
CA LEU A 166 10.91 28.31 5.38
C LEU A 166 11.91 28.54 4.24
N LEU A 167 12.29 27.49 3.50
CA LEU A 167 13.22 27.58 2.38
C LEU A 167 12.69 28.47 1.25
N PHE A 168 11.38 28.43 0.97
CA PHE A 168 10.75 29.32 0.00
C PHE A 168 10.47 30.74 0.54
N GLY A 169 10.81 31.03 1.81
CA GLY A 169 10.60 32.36 2.42
C GLY A 169 9.15 32.73 2.73
N ASN A 170 8.18 31.84 2.44
CA ASN A 170 6.76 32.15 2.54
C ASN A 170 6.15 31.86 3.93
N PHE A 171 6.90 31.22 4.83
CA PHE A 171 6.37 30.80 6.14
C PHE A 171 5.77 31.96 6.95
N PHE A 172 6.54 33.05 7.12
CA PHE A 172 6.06 34.21 7.88
C PHE A 172 4.91 34.93 7.16
N HIS A 173 4.92 34.93 5.82
CA HIS A 173 3.82 35.50 5.04
C HIS A 173 2.51 34.75 5.28
N TYR A 174 2.52 33.41 5.27
CA TYR A 174 1.35 32.61 5.59
C TYR A 174 0.90 32.78 7.05
N LEU A 175 1.85 32.87 7.99
CA LEU A 175 1.55 33.10 9.40
C LEU A 175 0.80 34.44 9.59
N PHE A 176 1.33 35.51 8.99
CA PHE A 176 0.70 36.84 9.05
C PHE A 176 -0.67 36.87 8.36
N PHE A 177 -0.82 36.16 7.24
CA PHE A 177 -2.11 36.00 6.56
C PHE A 177 -3.16 35.38 7.48
N PHE A 178 -2.81 34.34 8.26
CA PHE A 178 -3.77 33.71 9.18
C PHE A 178 -4.10 34.55 10.39
N PHE A 179 -3.16 35.36 10.89
CA PHE A 179 -3.47 36.36 11.93
C PHE A 179 -4.41 37.45 11.43
N SER A 180 -4.22 37.89 10.19
CA SER A 180 -5.05 38.93 9.57
C SER A 180 -6.43 38.42 9.14
N HIS A 181 -6.56 37.12 8.89
CA HIS A 181 -7.80 36.47 8.45
C HIS A 181 -8.17 35.27 9.34
N PRO A 182 -8.68 35.51 10.57
CA PRO A 182 -9.00 34.44 11.52
C PRO A 182 -10.07 33.47 11.00
N THR A 183 -10.97 33.93 10.13
CA THR A 183 -11.97 33.08 9.47
C THR A 183 -11.33 32.09 8.49
N ALA A 184 -10.26 32.47 7.79
CA ALA A 184 -9.51 31.56 6.92
C ALA A 184 -8.74 30.51 7.72
N PHE A 185 -8.13 30.93 8.84
CA PHE A 185 -7.48 30.03 9.78
C PHE A 185 -8.47 28.99 10.34
N LEU A 186 -9.65 29.43 10.78
CA LEU A 186 -10.70 28.54 11.29
C LEU A 186 -11.15 27.52 10.23
N LYS A 187 -11.32 27.93 8.96
CA LYS A 187 -11.63 27.00 7.86
C LYS A 187 -10.53 25.93 7.68
N LEU A 188 -9.26 26.31 7.81
CA LEU A 188 -8.16 25.35 7.75
C LEU A 188 -8.14 24.39 8.93
N VAL A 189 -8.39 24.89 10.15
CA VAL A 189 -8.48 24.04 11.34
C VAL A 189 -9.62 23.02 11.20
N ILE A 190 -10.81 23.46 10.78
CA ILE A 190 -11.93 22.55 10.50
C ILE A 190 -11.56 21.52 9.43
N CYS A 191 -10.93 21.97 8.34
CA CYS A 191 -10.47 21.08 7.28
C CYS A 191 -9.44 20.06 7.80
N GLY A 192 -8.52 20.48 8.67
CA GLY A 192 -7.53 19.63 9.32
C GLY A 192 -8.17 18.59 10.23
N VAL A 193 -9.08 18.99 11.12
CA VAL A 193 -9.82 18.07 12.01
C VAL A 193 -10.62 17.05 11.20
N CYS A 194 -11.29 17.49 10.13
CA CYS A 194 -12.01 16.58 9.23
C CYS A 194 -11.06 15.59 8.53
N GLN A 195 -9.90 16.06 8.04
CA GLN A 195 -8.90 15.20 7.40
C GLN A 195 -8.29 14.20 8.39
N SER A 196 -7.93 14.63 9.60
CA SER A 196 -7.41 13.75 10.65
C SER A 196 -8.43 12.70 11.07
N SER A 197 -9.70 13.08 11.21
CA SER A 197 -10.79 12.14 11.50
C SER A 197 -10.94 11.10 10.39
N GLY A 198 -10.93 11.53 9.12
CA GLY A 198 -10.93 10.62 7.98
C GLY A 198 -9.70 9.69 7.95
N GLN A 199 -8.51 10.20 8.29
CA GLN A 199 -7.29 9.42 8.36
C GLN A 199 -7.36 8.34 9.44
N LEU A 200 -7.93 8.65 10.61
CA LEU A 200 -8.17 7.67 11.67
C LEU A 200 -9.03 6.51 11.18
N PHE A 201 -10.13 6.77 10.46
CA PHE A 201 -10.96 5.70 9.89
C PHE A 201 -10.22 4.86 8.85
N LEU A 202 -9.36 5.47 8.03
CA LEU A 202 -8.56 4.71 7.05
C LEU A 202 -7.55 3.80 7.73
N TYR A 203 -6.87 4.28 8.77
CA TYR A 203 -5.93 3.47 9.54
C TYR A 203 -6.65 2.42 10.38
N TYR A 204 -7.76 2.75 11.04
CA TYR A 204 -8.59 1.77 11.73
C TYR A 204 -9.12 0.68 10.80
N GLY A 205 -9.55 1.07 9.60
CA GLY A 205 -10.00 0.13 8.58
C GLY A 205 -8.87 -0.78 8.13
N LEU A 206 -7.66 -0.26 7.96
CA LEU A 206 -6.49 -1.07 7.61
C LEU A 206 -6.17 -2.12 8.69
N HIS A 207 -6.60 -1.91 9.94
CA HIS A 207 -6.33 -2.82 11.07
C HIS A 207 -7.22 -4.05 11.00
N HIS A 208 -8.48 -3.83 10.61
CA HIS A 208 -9.53 -4.85 10.61
C HIS A 208 -9.71 -5.49 9.23
N PHE A 209 -9.42 -4.74 8.18
CA PHE A 209 -9.62 -5.15 6.80
C PHE A 209 -8.31 -5.14 6.03
N GLU A 210 -8.21 -6.03 5.05
CA GLU A 210 -7.13 -6.01 4.08
C GLU A 210 -7.08 -4.64 3.36
N SER A 211 -5.88 -4.18 3.03
CA SER A 211 -5.64 -2.94 2.27
C SER A 211 -6.51 -2.83 1.01
N LEU A 212 -6.82 -3.98 0.39
CA LEU A 212 -7.70 -4.08 -0.77
C LEU A 212 -9.13 -3.59 -0.49
N ILE A 213 -9.73 -3.93 0.65
CA ILE A 213 -11.08 -3.49 1.02
C ILE A 213 -11.09 -1.97 1.23
N ILE A 214 -10.05 -1.44 1.89
CA ILE A 214 -9.87 0.01 2.09
C ILE A 214 -9.72 0.74 0.75
N SER A 215 -9.01 0.13 -0.20
CA SER A 215 -8.91 0.67 -1.57
C SER A 215 -10.28 0.72 -2.27
N ILE A 216 -11.12 -0.31 -2.13
CA ILE A 216 -12.49 -0.29 -2.67
C ILE A 216 -13.33 0.81 -2.00
N ILE A 217 -13.31 0.91 -0.67
CA ILE A 217 -14.09 1.91 0.08
C ILE A 217 -13.70 3.32 -0.34
N THR A 218 -12.40 3.63 -0.36
CA THR A 218 -11.90 4.96 -0.75
C THR A 218 -12.20 5.30 -2.20
N THR A 219 -12.15 4.31 -3.10
CA THR A 219 -12.47 4.48 -4.51
C THR A 219 -13.96 4.71 -4.72
N THR A 220 -14.81 3.96 -4.04
CA THR A 220 -16.28 4.13 -4.06
C THR A 220 -16.65 5.52 -3.57
N ARG A 221 -16.02 5.99 -2.47
CA ARG A 221 -16.17 7.38 -2.02
C ARG A 221 -15.79 8.37 -3.13
N LYS A 222 -14.62 8.21 -3.76
CA LYS A 222 -14.15 9.09 -4.84
C LYS A 222 -15.15 9.15 -6.01
N PHE A 223 -15.73 8.02 -6.38
CA PHE A 223 -16.78 7.94 -7.42
C PHE A 223 -17.95 8.87 -7.06
N PHE A 224 -18.54 8.71 -5.88
CA PHE A 224 -19.65 9.58 -5.44
C PHE A 224 -19.23 11.04 -5.27
N THR A 225 -18.00 11.31 -4.82
CA THR A 225 -17.46 12.67 -4.70
C THR A 225 -17.37 13.37 -6.06
N ILE A 226 -17.07 12.65 -7.14
CA ILE A 226 -17.12 13.21 -8.50
C ILE A 226 -18.54 13.68 -8.82
N PHE A 227 -19.57 12.83 -8.66
CA PHE A 227 -20.96 13.23 -8.92
C PHE A 227 -21.41 14.39 -8.05
N TYR A 228 -21.07 14.34 -6.76
CA TYR A 228 -21.36 15.43 -5.83
C TYR A 228 -20.74 16.73 -6.31
N SER A 229 -19.47 16.72 -6.74
CA SER A 229 -18.82 17.90 -7.28
C SER A 229 -19.47 18.40 -8.56
N ILE A 230 -19.85 17.51 -9.47
CA ILE A 230 -20.50 17.89 -10.73
C ILE A 230 -21.80 18.64 -10.46
N PHE A 231 -22.62 18.11 -9.55
CA PHE A 231 -23.89 18.72 -9.17
C PHE A 231 -23.69 20.03 -8.40
N PHE A 232 -22.81 20.03 -7.40
CA PHE A 232 -22.62 21.16 -6.49
C PHE A 232 -21.90 22.34 -7.15
N PHE A 233 -20.81 22.08 -7.89
CA PHE A 233 -20.05 23.10 -8.60
C PHE A 233 -20.60 23.38 -10.00
N LYS A 234 -21.71 22.73 -10.39
CA LYS A 234 -22.40 22.90 -11.68
C LYS A 234 -21.45 22.73 -12.88
N HIS A 235 -20.56 21.75 -12.81
CA HIS A 235 -19.65 21.44 -13.91
C HIS A 235 -20.45 20.94 -15.13
N LYS A 236 -20.24 21.57 -16.29
CA LYS A 236 -20.82 21.08 -17.54
C LYS A 236 -20.10 19.81 -17.97
N ILE A 237 -20.83 18.70 -18.05
CA ILE A 237 -20.28 17.41 -18.42
C ILE A 237 -21.05 16.80 -19.57
N SER A 238 -20.32 16.27 -20.55
CA SER A 238 -20.87 15.56 -21.69
C SER A 238 -21.26 14.12 -21.34
N PHE A 239 -22.15 13.54 -22.14
CA PHE A 239 -22.46 12.12 -22.02
C PHE A 239 -21.24 11.22 -22.23
N ALA A 240 -20.32 11.60 -23.13
CA ALA A 240 -19.08 10.86 -23.36
C ALA A 240 -18.13 10.92 -22.14
N GLN A 241 -18.04 12.05 -21.44
CA GLN A 241 -17.30 12.15 -20.18
C GLN A 241 -17.91 11.26 -19.09
N LEU A 242 -19.24 11.16 -19.02
CA LEU A 242 -19.92 10.25 -18.10
C LEU A 242 -19.55 8.79 -18.40
N ILE A 243 -19.58 8.37 -19.67
CA ILE A 243 -19.10 7.05 -20.10
C ILE A 243 -17.64 6.83 -19.69
N GLY A 244 -16.77 7.84 -19.88
CA GLY A 244 -15.37 7.80 -19.47
C GLY A 244 -15.21 7.54 -17.97
N ILE A 245 -15.97 8.23 -17.12
CA ILE A 245 -15.97 8.00 -15.66
C ILE A 245 -16.36 6.55 -15.35
N PHE A 246 -17.49 6.08 -15.88
CA PHE A 246 -17.94 4.69 -15.64
C PHE A 246 -16.92 3.66 -16.11
N LEU A 247 -16.28 3.87 -17.27
CA LEU A 247 -15.28 2.97 -17.81
C LEU A 247 -14.03 2.88 -16.92
N VAL A 248 -13.55 4.01 -16.37
CA VAL A 248 -12.42 4.02 -15.43
C VAL A 248 -12.75 3.23 -14.16
N PHE A 249 -13.90 3.53 -13.53
CA PHE A 249 -14.26 2.89 -12.28
C PHE A 249 -14.62 1.40 -12.45
N ALA A 250 -15.29 1.02 -13.54
CA ALA A 250 -15.55 -0.38 -13.84
C ALA A 250 -14.24 -1.16 -14.04
N SER A 251 -13.29 -0.59 -14.78
CA SER A 251 -11.97 -1.19 -15.01
C SER A 251 -11.16 -1.32 -13.71
N LEU A 252 -11.22 -0.30 -12.84
CA LEU A 252 -10.57 -0.26 -11.53
C LEU A 252 -11.15 -1.31 -10.57
N ILE A 253 -12.47 -1.40 -10.46
CA ILE A 253 -13.15 -2.42 -9.64
C ILE A 253 -12.79 -3.82 -10.15
N THR A 254 -12.73 -4.01 -11.48
CA THR A 254 -12.34 -5.29 -12.08
C THR A 254 -10.89 -5.66 -11.76
N ASP A 255 -9.94 -4.71 -11.81
CA ASP A 255 -8.54 -4.99 -11.41
C ASP A 255 -8.44 -5.37 -9.92
N ILE A 256 -9.12 -4.62 -9.07
CA ILE A 256 -9.09 -4.85 -7.62
C ILE A 256 -9.71 -6.21 -7.27
N THR A 257 -10.85 -6.55 -7.86
CA THR A 257 -11.51 -7.85 -7.63
C THR A 257 -10.68 -9.01 -8.15
N TYR A 258 -10.05 -8.86 -9.32
CA TYR A 258 -9.11 -9.84 -9.87
C TYR A 258 -7.90 -10.05 -8.96
N ALA A 259 -7.30 -8.98 -8.44
CA ALA A 259 -6.17 -9.04 -7.51
C ALA A 259 -6.53 -9.85 -6.25
N LYS A 260 -7.71 -9.60 -5.66
CA LYS A 260 -8.20 -10.35 -4.49
C LYS A 260 -8.33 -11.84 -4.75
N LYS A 261 -8.90 -12.21 -5.91
CA LYS A 261 -9.10 -13.62 -6.28
C LYS A 261 -7.75 -14.35 -6.39
N ARG A 262 -6.77 -13.72 -7.03
CA ARG A 262 -5.42 -14.27 -7.19
C ARG A 262 -4.71 -14.47 -5.84
N ASP A 263 -4.79 -13.49 -4.94
CA ASP A 263 -4.13 -13.58 -3.63
C ASP A 263 -4.73 -14.73 -2.79
N LYS A 264 -6.06 -14.92 -2.83
CA LYS A 264 -6.74 -16.06 -2.19
C LYS A 264 -6.31 -17.41 -2.79
N GLU A 265 -6.20 -17.50 -4.11
CA GLU A 265 -5.74 -18.72 -4.78
C GLU A 265 -4.29 -19.08 -4.41
N GLN A 266 -3.41 -18.09 -4.33
CA GLN A 266 -2.02 -18.29 -3.89
C GLN A 266 -1.94 -18.77 -2.44
N MET A 267 -2.71 -18.18 -1.53
CA MET A 267 -2.78 -18.64 -0.14
C MET A 267 -3.26 -20.09 -0.05
N LYS A 268 -4.34 -20.45 -0.77
CA LYS A 268 -4.86 -21.83 -0.79
C LYS A 268 -3.82 -22.84 -1.28
N ASN A 269 -3.06 -22.49 -2.31
CA ASN A 269 -2.01 -23.36 -2.86
C ASN A 269 -0.82 -23.52 -1.90
N ASN A 270 -0.41 -22.45 -1.21
CA ASN A 270 0.66 -22.51 -0.21
C ASN A 270 0.25 -23.35 1.01
N THR A 271 -1.00 -23.22 1.48
CA THR A 271 -1.54 -24.05 2.58
C THR A 271 -1.59 -25.53 2.18
N LYS A 272 -2.06 -25.84 0.96
CA LYS A 272 -2.02 -27.22 0.44
C LYS A 272 -0.59 -27.77 0.43
N LYS A 273 0.38 -27.03 -0.11
CA LYS A 273 1.80 -27.46 -0.13
C LYS A 273 2.35 -27.72 1.28
N LYS A 274 2.07 -26.84 2.25
CA LYS A 274 2.46 -27.04 3.65
C LYS A 274 1.85 -28.33 4.22
N ASN A 275 0.56 -28.56 4.00
CA ASN A 275 -0.13 -29.76 4.48
C ASN A 275 0.44 -31.05 3.86
N TYR A 276 0.77 -31.04 2.57
CA TYR A 276 1.45 -32.18 1.92
C TYR A 276 2.84 -32.44 2.52
N GLN A 277 3.64 -31.39 2.75
CA GLN A 277 4.97 -31.53 3.38
C GLN A 277 4.89 -32.03 4.82
N THR A 278 3.91 -31.55 5.60
CA THR A 278 3.68 -32.04 6.97
C THR A 278 3.23 -33.50 6.97
N ALA A 279 2.34 -33.90 6.06
CA ALA A 279 1.91 -35.29 5.92
C ALA A 279 3.08 -36.22 5.54
N GLU A 280 3.92 -35.81 4.59
CA GLU A 280 5.10 -36.59 4.18
C GLU A 280 6.13 -36.73 5.31
N ASN A 281 6.38 -35.66 6.08
CA ASN A 281 7.27 -35.69 7.24
C ASN A 281 6.72 -36.58 8.37
N ASN A 282 5.42 -36.54 8.62
CA ASN A 282 4.76 -37.41 9.60
C ASN A 282 4.82 -38.89 9.17
N GLN A 283 4.67 -39.17 7.88
CA GLN A 283 4.77 -40.53 7.33
C GLN A 283 6.21 -41.06 7.40
N LYS A 284 7.23 -40.24 7.11
CA LYS A 284 8.66 -40.61 7.29
C LYS A 284 9.02 -40.84 8.76
N SER A 285 8.51 -40.03 9.68
CA SER A 285 8.69 -40.22 11.12
C SER A 285 7.99 -41.48 11.62
N GLY A 286 6.75 -41.73 11.18
CA GLY A 286 6.02 -42.97 11.47
C GLY A 286 6.73 -44.23 10.96
N MET A 287 7.25 -44.19 9.72
CA MET A 287 8.09 -45.28 9.18
C MET A 287 9.39 -45.47 9.95
N LYS A 288 10.05 -44.41 10.42
CA LYS A 288 11.23 -44.54 11.30
C LYS A 288 10.90 -45.21 12.62
N VAL A 289 9.77 -44.86 13.25
CA VAL A 289 9.32 -45.49 14.51
C VAL A 289 8.93 -46.95 14.29
N LEU A 290 8.25 -47.28 13.18
CA LEU A 290 7.94 -48.66 12.81
C LEU A 290 9.20 -49.47 12.53
N ASN A 291 10.16 -48.96 11.75
CA ASN A 291 11.44 -49.62 11.52
C ASN A 291 12.27 -49.77 12.79
N PHE A 292 12.23 -48.78 13.69
CA PHE A 292 12.85 -48.89 15.01
C PHE A 292 12.20 -50.03 15.80
N ASN A 293 10.87 -50.04 15.96
CA ASN A 293 10.17 -51.12 16.68
C ASN A 293 10.38 -52.51 16.04
N TYR A 294 10.36 -52.62 14.71
CA TYR A 294 10.60 -53.89 14.01
C TYR A 294 12.04 -54.39 14.22
N ARG A 295 13.02 -53.48 14.18
CA ARG A 295 14.42 -53.81 14.41
C ARG A 295 14.65 -54.29 15.84
N TYR A 296 14.03 -53.69 16.85
CA TYR A 296 14.18 -54.09 18.25
C TYR A 296 13.34 -55.31 18.65
N LYS A 297 12.20 -55.56 18.02
CA LYS A 297 11.35 -56.74 18.28
C LYS A 297 11.99 -58.07 17.82
N ASN A 298 12.94 -58.00 16.89
CA ASN A 298 13.69 -59.16 16.37
C ASN A 298 15.08 -59.35 17.01
N LEU A 299 15.49 -58.52 17.99
CA LEU A 299 16.69 -58.84 18.78
C LEU A 299 16.38 -59.96 19.79
N PRO A 300 17.26 -60.98 19.93
CA PRO A 300 17.05 -62.11 20.85
C PRO A 300 16.95 -61.69 22.33
N VAL A 301 17.37 -60.47 22.68
CA VAL A 301 17.30 -59.90 24.04
C VAL A 301 15.86 -59.54 24.45
N PHE A 302 14.98 -59.16 23.52
CA PHE A 302 13.61 -58.74 23.88
C PHE A 302 12.67 -59.92 24.19
N LYS A 303 12.98 -61.11 23.66
CA LYS A 303 12.28 -62.36 24.01
C LYS A 303 12.52 -62.80 25.46
N TYR A 304 13.60 -62.35 26.10
CA TYR A 304 13.91 -62.66 27.49
C TYR A 304 13.21 -61.71 28.50
N LEU A 305 12.81 -60.51 28.08
CA LEU A 305 12.20 -59.50 28.96
C LEU A 305 10.67 -59.58 29.05
N VAL A 306 9.99 -60.15 28.04
CA VAL A 306 8.52 -60.29 28.04
C VAL A 306 8.05 -61.56 28.76
N LYS A 307 8.96 -62.45 29.17
CA LYS A 307 8.63 -63.67 29.92
C LYS A 307 8.71 -63.51 31.45
N ARG A 308 8.79 -62.27 31.94
CA ARG A 308 8.95 -61.91 33.37
C ARG A 308 7.96 -60.85 33.86
N VAL A 309 6.76 -60.84 33.28
CA VAL A 309 5.53 -60.27 33.84
C VAL A 309 4.49 -61.38 33.79
#